data_AF-A0A2P2E8T2-F1
#
_entry.id   AF-A0A2P2E8T2-F1
#
_cell.length_a   1.000
_cell.length_b   1.000
_cell.length_c   1.000
_cell.angle_alpha   90.00
_cell.angle_beta   90.00
_cell.angle_gamma   90.00
#
_symmetry.space_group_name_H-M   'P 1'
#
loop_
_entity.id
_entity.type
_entity.pdbx_description
1 polymer ?
#
loop_
_entity_poly.entity_id
_entity_poly.type
_entity_poly.pdbx_seq_one_letter_code
_entity_poly.pdbx_strand_id
1 'polypeptide(L)'
;MRISPKKLPQSTLFLCAGMVAALGSLAVAHAAAQDPTQSAPAASPVAVAPSADPNVPASEPADSAARAALKQGVSASAAGDLVQAERAYRSALSLAPAGELGDPVAWEASKRLGFLAFEKRDPRSAETFFGAEAVLARRLYFSGKISPRAFADSVQRFASATGSMGRSGESAALSFYAQEIKSRAQAEVSAQILNRDANDPADAVGNVRVAAVSLCVVGRDPILKDRVSCDDEAGARSEALALQARQIKASAPPPPTKEEREAKEAKRKAKGE
;
A
#
# COMPACT_ATOMS: atom_id res chain seq x y z
N MET A 1 28.01 44.46 -25.87
CA MET A 1 28.11 44.23 -24.43
C MET A 1 28.10 42.74 -24.16
N ARG A 2 29.26 42.17 -23.79
CA ARG A 2 29.43 40.76 -23.42
C ARG A 2 29.34 40.65 -21.91
N ILE A 3 28.46 39.79 -21.40
CA ILE A 3 28.40 39.43 -19.97
C ILE A 3 28.79 37.96 -19.87
N SER A 4 29.93 37.73 -19.23
CA SER A 4 30.52 36.41 -18.97
C SER A 4 29.79 35.66 -17.83
N PRO A 5 29.83 34.31 -17.83
CA PRO A 5 29.18 33.49 -16.81
C PRO A 5 30.00 33.40 -15.51
N LYS A 6 29.30 33.40 -14.37
CA LYS A 6 29.89 33.20 -13.03
C LYS A 6 30.26 31.73 -12.80
N LYS A 7 31.46 31.56 -12.23
CA LYS A 7 32.09 30.31 -11.79
C LYS A 7 31.87 30.07 -10.28
N LEU A 8 31.85 28.78 -9.91
CA LEU A 8 32.29 28.13 -8.65
C LEU A 8 31.37 28.20 -7.41
N PRO A 9 31.46 27.24 -6.45
CA PRO A 9 32.60 26.35 -6.20
C PRO A 9 32.36 24.82 -6.06
N GLN A 10 33.45 24.10 -6.32
CA GLN A 10 33.75 22.74 -5.86
C GLN A 10 33.92 22.70 -4.34
N SER A 11 33.42 21.65 -3.70
CA SER A 11 33.89 21.14 -2.40
C SER A 11 33.55 19.65 -2.34
N THR A 12 34.55 18.78 -2.51
CA THR A 12 35.21 17.98 -1.45
C THR A 12 34.46 16.68 -1.15
N LEU A 13 34.81 15.56 -1.80
CA LEU A 13 35.76 14.53 -1.31
C LEU A 13 35.30 13.84 -0.02
N PHE A 14 34.75 12.62 -0.16
CA PHE A 14 34.96 11.56 0.83
C PHE A 14 35.21 10.23 0.13
N LEU A 15 36.48 9.83 0.21
CA LEU A 15 37.00 8.48 0.03
C LEU A 15 36.30 7.53 1.01
N CYS A 16 35.90 6.35 0.55
CA CYS A 16 35.86 5.16 1.39
C CYS A 16 36.55 4.03 0.65
N ALA A 17 37.81 3.82 1.03
CA ALA A 17 38.53 2.58 0.83
C ALA A 17 37.93 1.51 1.77
N GLY A 18 37.71 0.31 1.24
CA GLY A 18 37.22 -0.84 2.00
C GLY A 18 37.59 -2.12 1.25
N MET A 19 38.79 -2.58 1.52
CA MET A 19 39.49 -3.71 0.93
C MET A 19 39.23 -4.96 1.80
N VAL A 20 38.74 -6.07 1.23
CA VAL A 20 38.98 -7.42 1.78
C VAL A 20 39.23 -8.39 0.62
N ALA A 21 40.43 -8.95 0.65
CA ALA A 21 40.99 -10.03 -0.17
C ALA A 21 40.46 -11.39 0.37
N ALA A 22 40.02 -12.35 -0.46
CA ALA A 22 40.78 -13.38 -1.19
C ALA A 22 40.67 -14.78 -0.54
N LEU A 23 40.90 -15.80 -1.40
CA LEU A 23 40.97 -17.27 -1.19
C LEU A 23 39.60 -17.98 -1.34
N GLY A 24 39.34 -18.88 -2.29
CA GLY A 24 40.22 -19.70 -3.14
C GLY A 24 40.14 -21.17 -2.70
N SER A 25 39.58 -22.06 -3.55
CA SER A 25 39.78 -23.53 -3.70
C SER A 25 38.47 -24.21 -4.13
N LEU A 26 38.28 -24.61 -5.39
CA LEU A 26 38.73 -25.85 -6.07
C LEU A 26 38.23 -27.18 -5.46
N ALA A 27 37.28 -27.76 -6.20
CA ALA A 27 37.21 -29.15 -6.68
C ALA A 27 37.03 -30.32 -5.67
N VAL A 28 36.06 -31.19 -5.94
CA VAL A 28 36.23 -32.45 -6.70
C VAL A 28 34.98 -33.31 -6.48
N ALA A 29 34.43 -33.81 -7.58
CA ALA A 29 33.47 -34.91 -7.59
C ALA A 29 34.20 -36.23 -7.31
N HIS A 30 33.65 -37.08 -6.45
CA HIS A 30 33.93 -38.51 -6.48
C HIS A 30 32.67 -39.32 -6.20
N ALA A 31 32.41 -40.24 -7.13
CA ALA A 31 31.37 -41.24 -7.10
C ALA A 31 31.70 -42.36 -6.10
N ALA A 32 30.67 -43.01 -5.56
CA ALA A 32 30.59 -44.48 -5.52
C ALA A 32 29.21 -44.91 -5.03
N ALA A 33 28.62 -45.82 -5.80
CA ALA A 33 27.44 -46.59 -5.45
C ALA A 33 27.71 -47.55 -4.30
N GLN A 34 26.68 -47.84 -3.50
CA GLN A 34 26.35 -49.21 -3.08
C GLN A 34 24.92 -49.27 -2.53
N ASP A 35 24.20 -50.24 -3.07
CA ASP A 35 22.79 -50.57 -2.88
C ASP A 35 22.66 -51.61 -1.71
N PRO A 36 21.48 -52.17 -1.40
CA PRO A 36 20.83 -52.05 -0.11
C PRO A 36 20.91 -53.33 0.73
N THR A 37 20.76 -53.23 2.05
CA THR A 37 20.29 -54.37 2.85
C THR A 37 19.47 -53.93 4.06
N GLN A 38 18.29 -54.53 4.12
CA GLN A 38 17.30 -54.54 5.18
C GLN A 38 17.88 -54.71 6.58
N SER A 39 17.34 -53.95 7.54
CA SER A 39 16.67 -54.50 8.73
C SER A 39 16.11 -53.38 9.61
N ALA A 40 14.83 -53.47 9.92
CA ALA A 40 14.14 -52.75 11.00
C ALA A 40 13.47 -53.80 11.90
N PRO A 41 12.96 -53.46 13.10
CA PRO A 41 13.45 -52.49 14.08
C PRO A 41 13.62 -53.12 15.47
N ALA A 42 14.52 -52.57 16.31
CA ALA A 42 14.53 -52.85 17.75
C ALA A 42 13.86 -51.68 18.48
N ALA A 43 12.81 -52.01 19.23
CA ALA A 43 12.00 -51.08 20.00
C ALA A 43 12.81 -50.33 21.06
N SER A 44 12.67 -49.01 21.10
CA SER A 44 13.06 -48.13 22.21
C SER A 44 11.81 -47.41 22.74
N PRO A 45 11.81 -47.02 24.03
CA PRO A 45 10.58 -46.86 24.81
C PRO A 45 9.82 -45.58 24.49
N VAL A 46 8.51 -45.67 24.71
CA VAL A 46 7.48 -44.65 24.55
C VAL A 46 7.91 -43.31 25.15
N ALA A 47 8.17 -42.34 24.27
CA ALA A 47 8.22 -40.93 24.63
C ALA A 47 6.79 -40.48 24.95
N VAL A 48 6.57 -39.98 26.16
CA VAL A 48 5.35 -39.31 26.58
C VAL A 48 5.20 -38.07 25.70
N ALA A 49 4.24 -38.10 24.78
CA ALA A 49 3.85 -36.93 24.02
C ALA A 49 3.26 -35.89 24.99
N PRO A 50 3.67 -34.61 24.92
CA PRO A 50 2.95 -33.56 25.63
C PRO A 50 1.55 -33.44 25.02
N SER A 51 0.53 -33.67 25.85
CA SER A 51 -0.87 -33.50 25.51
C SER A 51 -1.09 -32.10 24.95
N ALA A 52 -1.35 -32.01 23.65
CA ALA A 52 -1.82 -30.79 23.02
C ALA A 52 -3.20 -30.46 23.60
N ASP A 53 -3.29 -29.33 24.29
CA ASP A 53 -4.52 -28.79 24.82
C ASP A 53 -5.46 -28.47 23.62
N PRO A 54 -6.63 -29.11 23.48
CA PRO A 54 -7.48 -28.98 22.29
C PRO A 54 -8.26 -27.65 22.23
N ASN A 55 -7.92 -26.68 23.09
CA ASN A 55 -8.70 -25.47 23.31
C ASN A 55 -8.02 -24.18 22.81
N VAL A 56 -6.89 -24.28 22.10
CA VAL A 56 -6.34 -23.12 21.38
C VAL A 56 -7.13 -22.95 20.08
N PRO A 57 -7.89 -21.86 19.89
CA PRO A 57 -8.56 -21.61 18.62
C PRO A 57 -7.51 -21.54 17.52
N ALA A 58 -7.73 -22.28 16.43
CA ALA A 58 -6.78 -22.49 15.33
C ALA A 58 -6.22 -21.20 14.67
N SER A 59 -6.74 -20.02 15.02
CA SER A 59 -6.33 -18.71 14.53
C SER A 59 -5.11 -18.08 15.23
N GLU A 60 -4.84 -18.41 16.51
CA GLU A 60 -3.70 -17.84 17.26
C GLU A 60 -2.31 -18.31 16.78
N PRO A 61 -2.08 -19.60 16.47
CA PRO A 61 -0.80 -20.03 15.90
C PRO A 61 -0.57 -19.45 14.50
N ALA A 62 -1.64 -19.22 13.73
CA ALA A 62 -1.55 -18.63 12.39
C ALA A 62 -1.15 -17.14 12.42
N ASP A 63 -1.75 -16.34 13.31
CA ASP A 63 -1.39 -14.91 13.45
C ASP A 63 0.05 -14.72 13.94
N SER A 64 0.48 -15.51 14.92
CA SER A 64 1.85 -15.46 15.42
C SER A 64 2.88 -15.86 14.36
N ALA A 65 2.60 -16.90 13.56
CA ALA A 65 3.43 -17.29 12.42
C ALA A 65 3.48 -16.20 11.34
N ALA A 66 2.36 -15.54 11.04
CA ALA A 66 2.30 -14.45 10.08
C ALA A 66 3.14 -13.24 10.53
N ARG A 67 3.07 -12.87 11.81
CA ARG A 67 3.92 -11.81 12.40
C ARG A 67 5.40 -12.17 12.37
N ALA A 68 5.74 -13.45 12.61
CA ALA A 68 7.11 -13.93 12.53
C ALA A 68 7.65 -13.83 11.10
N ALA A 69 6.87 -14.26 10.11
CA ALA A 69 7.21 -14.13 8.70
C ALA A 69 7.39 -12.66 8.27
N LEU A 70 6.53 -11.76 8.75
CA LEU A 70 6.65 -10.33 8.51
C LEU A 70 7.97 -9.76 9.08
N LYS A 71 8.31 -10.11 10.33
CA LYS A 71 9.58 -9.71 10.95
C LYS A 71 10.78 -10.24 10.20
N GLN A 72 10.72 -11.49 9.74
CA GLN A 72 11.76 -12.09 8.91
C GLN A 72 11.94 -11.29 7.61
N GLY A 73 10.85 -10.91 6.94
CA GLY A 73 10.92 -10.08 5.74
C GLY A 73 11.56 -8.72 5.98
N VAL A 74 11.23 -8.07 7.10
CA VAL A 74 11.87 -6.80 7.51
C VAL A 74 13.36 -6.98 7.73
N SER A 75 13.79 -8.05 8.41
CA SER A 75 15.22 -8.32 8.63
C SER A 75 15.98 -8.63 7.32
N ALA A 76 15.40 -9.42 6.43
CA ALA A 76 15.99 -9.74 5.13
C ALA A 76 16.11 -8.48 4.25
N SER A 77 15.08 -7.62 4.24
CA SER A 77 15.10 -6.35 3.53
C SER A 77 16.17 -5.40 4.08
N ALA A 78 16.33 -5.32 5.40
CA ALA A 78 17.39 -4.53 6.03
C ALA A 78 18.80 -5.06 5.72
N ALA A 79 18.95 -6.37 5.50
CA ALA A 79 20.18 -7.00 5.06
C ALA A 79 20.43 -6.87 3.54
N GLY A 80 19.49 -6.30 2.77
CA GLY A 80 19.58 -6.18 1.32
C GLY A 80 19.18 -7.44 0.54
N ASP A 81 18.74 -8.51 1.21
CA ASP A 81 18.23 -9.72 0.56
C ASP A 81 16.75 -9.54 0.19
N LEU A 82 16.53 -8.87 -0.95
CA LEU A 82 15.19 -8.55 -1.44
C LEU A 82 14.38 -9.80 -1.84
N VAL A 83 15.05 -10.89 -2.22
CA VAL A 83 14.39 -12.14 -2.64
C VAL A 83 13.82 -12.86 -1.42
N GLN A 84 14.61 -12.99 -0.35
CA GLN A 84 14.11 -13.54 0.90
C GLN A 84 13.05 -12.62 1.53
N ALA A 85 13.23 -11.31 1.46
CA ALA A 85 12.25 -10.35 1.97
C ALA A 85 10.88 -10.55 1.29
N GLU A 86 10.85 -10.60 -0.03
CA GLU A 86 9.63 -10.80 -0.81
C GLU A 86 8.95 -12.13 -0.47
N ARG A 87 9.72 -13.23 -0.38
CA ARG A 87 9.20 -14.54 0.01
C ARG A 87 8.57 -14.50 1.41
N ALA A 88 9.24 -13.85 2.36
CA ALA A 88 8.76 -13.75 3.73
C ALA A 88 7.50 -12.88 3.85
N TYR A 89 7.41 -11.78 3.09
CA TYR A 89 6.19 -10.96 3.05
C TYR A 89 5.01 -11.68 2.40
N ARG A 90 5.23 -12.44 1.32
CA ARG A 90 4.19 -13.30 0.74
C ARG A 90 3.75 -14.39 1.72
N SER A 91 4.69 -14.98 2.45
CA SER A 91 4.40 -15.93 3.52
C SER A 91 3.52 -15.31 4.61
N ALA A 92 3.84 -14.08 5.05
CA ALA A 92 3.02 -13.35 6.02
C ALA A 92 1.58 -13.12 5.51
N LEU A 93 1.39 -12.80 4.23
CA LEU A 93 0.07 -12.68 3.62
C LEU A 93 -0.69 -14.01 3.53
N SER A 94 -0.01 -15.13 3.28
CA SER A 94 -0.66 -16.45 3.26
C SER A 94 -1.03 -16.94 4.66
N LEU A 95 -0.21 -16.62 5.67
CA LEU A 95 -0.36 -17.15 7.02
C LEU A 95 -1.34 -16.36 7.89
N ALA A 96 -1.54 -15.06 7.62
CA ALA A 96 -2.41 -14.26 8.48
C ALA A 96 -3.84 -14.85 8.55
N PRO A 97 -4.58 -14.74 9.65
CA PRO A 97 -6.00 -15.13 9.63
C PRO A 97 -6.82 -14.09 8.84
N ALA A 98 -7.86 -14.50 8.11
CA ALA A 98 -8.74 -13.57 7.43
C ALA A 98 -9.49 -12.67 8.42
N GLY A 99 -9.76 -11.43 8.03
CA GLY A 99 -10.47 -10.45 8.84
C GLY A 99 -9.59 -9.73 9.86
N GLU A 100 -10.25 -9.12 10.84
CA GLU A 100 -9.69 -8.09 11.72
C GLU A 100 -8.41 -8.45 12.49
N LEU A 101 -8.19 -9.73 12.77
CA LEU A 101 -7.00 -10.22 13.48
C LEU A 101 -5.75 -10.14 12.60
N GLY A 102 -5.86 -10.56 11.33
CA GLY A 102 -4.73 -10.62 10.41
C GLY A 102 -4.59 -9.41 9.49
N ASP A 103 -5.63 -8.56 9.40
CA ASP A 103 -5.61 -7.32 8.60
C ASP A 103 -4.40 -6.40 8.89
N PRO A 104 -3.94 -6.19 10.15
CA PRO A 104 -2.73 -5.39 10.41
C PRO A 104 -1.46 -5.98 9.81
N VAL A 105 -1.30 -7.30 9.88
CA VAL A 105 -0.15 -8.02 9.32
C VAL A 105 -0.20 -7.98 7.80
N ALA A 106 -1.38 -8.23 7.23
CA ALA A 106 -1.61 -8.20 5.80
C ALA A 106 -1.42 -6.79 5.21
N TRP A 107 -1.84 -5.75 5.93
CA TRP A 107 -1.64 -4.35 5.56
C TRP A 107 -0.15 -4.01 5.45
N GLU A 108 0.63 -4.32 6.49
CA GLU A 108 2.07 -4.06 6.49
C GLU A 108 2.80 -4.90 5.43
N ALA A 109 2.45 -6.18 5.28
CA ALA A 109 3.05 -7.05 4.26
C ALA A 109 2.76 -6.56 2.83
N SER A 110 1.51 -6.15 2.55
CA SER A 110 1.12 -5.56 1.27
C SER A 110 1.91 -4.28 0.98
N LYS A 111 2.02 -3.38 1.95
CA LYS A 111 2.83 -2.15 1.82
C LYS A 111 4.27 -2.46 1.40
N ARG A 112 4.90 -3.45 2.05
CA ARG A 112 6.30 -3.83 1.77
C ARG A 112 6.47 -4.45 0.39
N LEU A 113 5.55 -5.31 -0.03
CA LEU A 113 5.55 -5.88 -1.38
C LEU A 113 5.33 -4.82 -2.46
N GLY A 114 4.50 -3.82 -2.20
CA GLY A 114 4.31 -2.68 -3.09
C GLY A 114 5.61 -1.89 -3.30
N PHE A 115 6.36 -1.62 -2.22
CA PHE A 115 7.66 -0.94 -2.33
C PHE A 115 8.70 -1.78 -3.09
N LEU A 116 8.78 -3.08 -2.81
CA LEU A 116 9.66 -3.99 -3.57
C LEU A 116 9.31 -4.02 -5.06
N ALA A 117 8.02 -3.98 -5.41
CA ALA A 117 7.59 -3.92 -6.81
C ALA A 117 8.02 -2.60 -7.49
N PHE A 118 7.98 -1.46 -6.78
CA PHE A 118 8.53 -0.21 -7.30
C PHE A 118 10.04 -0.27 -7.51
N GLU A 119 10.79 -0.84 -6.57
CA GLU A 119 12.25 -1.02 -6.71
C GLU A 119 12.59 -1.86 -7.95
N LYS A 120 11.77 -2.88 -8.23
CA LYS A 120 11.88 -3.73 -9.42
C LYS A 120 11.36 -3.08 -10.71
N ARG A 121 10.85 -1.85 -10.64
CA ARG A 121 10.19 -1.14 -11.75
C ARG A 121 9.02 -1.90 -12.35
N ASP A 122 8.26 -2.61 -11.51
CA ASP A 122 7.03 -3.28 -11.88
C ASP A 122 5.81 -2.50 -11.33
N PRO A 123 5.31 -1.50 -12.07
CA PRO A 123 4.19 -0.68 -11.63
C PRO A 123 2.89 -1.49 -11.51
N ARG A 124 2.77 -2.63 -12.21
CA ARG A 124 1.57 -3.45 -12.21
C ARG A 124 1.46 -4.27 -10.93
N SER A 125 2.57 -4.86 -10.48
CA SER A 125 2.63 -5.50 -9.16
C SER A 125 2.54 -4.46 -8.03
N ALA A 126 3.14 -3.28 -8.20
CA ALA A 126 3.05 -2.20 -7.22
C ALA A 126 1.59 -1.76 -7.02
N GLU A 127 0.85 -1.51 -8.11
CA GLU A 127 -0.58 -1.23 -8.04
C GLU A 127 -1.33 -2.33 -7.28
N THR A 128 -0.94 -3.60 -7.49
CA THR A 128 -1.58 -4.75 -6.86
C THR A 128 -1.48 -4.72 -5.35
N PHE A 129 -0.27 -4.56 -4.84
CA PHE A 129 -0.06 -4.55 -3.41
C PHE A 129 -0.47 -3.23 -2.75
N PHE A 130 -0.34 -2.09 -3.43
CA PHE A 130 -0.84 -0.81 -2.88
C PHE A 130 -2.36 -0.69 -2.91
N GLY A 131 -3.03 -1.29 -3.89
CA GLY A 131 -4.48 -1.41 -3.90
C GLY A 131 -4.98 -2.23 -2.71
N ALA A 132 -4.37 -3.40 -2.46
CA ALA A 132 -4.66 -4.21 -1.29
C ALA A 132 -4.34 -3.49 0.03
N GLU A 133 -3.21 -2.79 0.10
CA GLU A 133 -2.85 -1.96 1.25
C GLU A 133 -3.95 -0.92 1.53
N ALA A 134 -4.41 -0.18 0.53
CA ALA A 134 -5.42 0.86 0.70
C ALA A 134 -6.77 0.30 1.20
N VAL A 135 -7.18 -0.88 0.72
CA VAL A 135 -8.42 -1.52 1.20
C VAL A 135 -8.28 -2.01 2.64
N LEU A 136 -7.18 -2.67 2.98
CA LEU A 136 -6.93 -3.12 4.34
C LEU A 136 -6.80 -1.93 5.30
N ALA A 137 -6.13 -0.86 4.87
CA ALA A 137 -6.04 0.39 5.61
C ALA A 137 -7.42 1.01 5.87
N ARG A 138 -8.32 0.99 4.88
CA ARG A 138 -9.71 1.48 5.06
C ARG A 138 -10.43 0.71 6.17
N ARG A 139 -10.36 -0.62 6.17
CA ARG A 139 -10.95 -1.46 7.24
C ARG A 139 -10.34 -1.17 8.60
N LEU A 140 -9.01 -1.07 8.66
CA LEU A 140 -8.30 -0.75 9.90
C LEU A 140 -8.62 0.67 10.41
N TYR A 141 -8.86 1.62 9.51
CA TYR A 141 -9.23 2.98 9.87
C TYR A 141 -10.64 3.04 10.48
N PHE A 142 -11.62 2.42 9.83
CA PHE A 142 -13.00 2.39 10.35
C PHE A 142 -13.17 1.54 11.62
N SER A 143 -12.26 0.60 11.88
CA SER A 143 -12.18 -0.11 13.17
C SER A 143 -11.35 0.63 14.24
N GLY A 144 -10.83 1.83 13.93
CA GLY A 144 -10.05 2.65 14.87
C GLY A 144 -8.63 2.14 15.16
N LYS A 145 -8.12 1.19 14.38
CA LYS A 145 -6.81 0.55 14.58
C LYS A 145 -5.64 1.32 13.97
N ILE A 146 -5.90 2.18 12.99
CA ILE A 146 -4.89 3.06 12.40
C ILE A 146 -5.36 4.50 12.33
N SER A 147 -4.41 5.44 12.31
CA SER A 147 -4.71 6.86 12.21
C SER A 147 -5.22 7.25 10.82
N PRO A 148 -6.00 8.34 10.70
CA PRO A 148 -6.39 8.89 9.40
C PRO A 148 -5.18 9.16 8.50
N ARG A 149 -4.06 9.59 9.09
CA ARG A 149 -2.81 9.85 8.35
C ARG A 149 -2.24 8.57 7.73
N ALA A 150 -2.22 7.47 8.49
CA ALA A 150 -1.74 6.18 7.97
C ALA A 150 -2.61 5.69 6.80
N PHE A 151 -3.93 5.84 6.93
CA PHE A 151 -4.86 5.52 5.84
C PHE A 151 -4.63 6.40 4.61
N ALA A 152 -4.54 7.72 4.78
CA ALA A 152 -4.27 8.64 3.69
C ALA A 152 -2.95 8.35 2.97
N ASP A 153 -1.90 7.94 3.71
CA ASP A 153 -0.62 7.56 3.11
C ASP A 153 -0.74 6.26 2.29
N SER A 154 -1.56 5.28 2.71
CA SER A 154 -1.86 4.09 1.91
C SER A 154 -2.60 4.44 0.61
N VAL A 155 -3.60 5.32 0.68
CA VAL A 155 -4.30 5.83 -0.52
C VAL A 155 -3.35 6.58 -1.44
N GLN A 156 -2.44 7.40 -0.91
CA GLN A 156 -1.47 8.16 -1.70
C GLN A 156 -0.49 7.24 -2.45
N ARG A 157 -0.01 6.16 -1.83
CA ARG A 157 0.86 5.18 -2.50
C ARG A 157 0.11 4.48 -3.64
N PHE A 158 -1.16 4.14 -3.41
CA PHE A 158 -2.00 3.57 -4.45
C PHE A 158 -2.25 4.54 -5.61
N ALA A 159 -2.44 5.83 -5.31
CA ALA A 159 -2.50 6.89 -6.31
C ALA A 159 -1.22 6.91 -7.16
N SER A 160 -0.05 6.95 -6.54
CA SER A 160 1.24 6.95 -7.24
C SER A 160 1.44 5.74 -8.14
N ALA A 161 1.06 4.54 -7.68
CA ALA A 161 1.14 3.32 -8.47
C ALA A 161 0.14 3.30 -9.64
N THR A 162 -1.04 3.88 -9.45
CA THR A 162 -2.02 4.04 -10.53
C THR A 162 -1.54 5.05 -11.57
N GLY A 163 -0.91 6.15 -11.13
CA GLY A 163 -0.33 7.17 -12.00
C GLY A 163 0.83 6.65 -12.84
N SER A 164 1.70 5.80 -12.29
CA SER A 164 2.79 5.17 -13.04
C SER A 164 2.31 4.20 -14.12
N MET A 165 1.08 3.69 -14.01
CA MET A 165 0.40 2.90 -15.04
C MET A 165 -0.27 3.76 -16.14
N GLY A 166 -0.03 5.07 -16.16
CA GLY A 166 -0.61 5.98 -17.14
C GLY A 166 -2.08 6.34 -16.88
N ARG A 167 -2.65 5.94 -15.74
CA ARG A 167 -4.04 6.26 -15.34
C ARG A 167 -4.07 7.51 -14.47
N SER A 168 -3.79 8.64 -15.10
CA SER A 168 -3.69 9.95 -14.43
C SER A 168 -4.99 10.40 -13.77
N GLY A 169 -6.15 10.11 -14.38
CA GLY A 169 -7.46 10.47 -13.81
C GLY A 169 -7.76 9.76 -12.48
N GLU A 170 -7.57 8.44 -12.43
CA GLU A 170 -7.74 7.65 -11.19
C GLU A 170 -6.71 8.04 -10.13
N SER A 171 -5.45 8.24 -10.54
CA SER A 171 -4.39 8.73 -9.65
C SER A 171 -4.73 10.09 -9.04
N ALA A 172 -5.29 11.02 -9.83
CA ALA A 172 -5.68 12.33 -9.33
C ALA A 172 -6.81 12.20 -8.30
N ALA A 173 -7.85 11.42 -8.61
CA ALA A 173 -8.97 11.15 -7.69
C ALA A 173 -8.49 10.61 -6.34
N LEU A 174 -7.60 9.61 -6.36
CA LEU A 174 -7.03 9.01 -5.16
C LEU A 174 -6.16 10.00 -4.38
N SER A 175 -5.37 10.83 -5.06
CA SER A 175 -4.56 11.86 -4.41
C SER A 175 -5.43 12.91 -3.71
N PHE A 176 -6.53 13.33 -4.34
CA PHE A 176 -7.50 14.22 -3.72
C PHE A 176 -8.15 13.59 -2.49
N TYR A 177 -8.51 12.32 -2.58
CA TYR A 177 -9.08 11.59 -1.44
C TYR A 177 -8.11 11.52 -0.26
N ALA A 178 -6.83 11.21 -0.51
CA ALA A 178 -5.80 11.23 0.53
C ALA A 178 -5.65 12.61 1.19
N GLN A 179 -5.71 13.69 0.40
CA GLN A 179 -5.64 15.06 0.92
C GLN A 179 -6.86 15.40 1.79
N GLU A 180 -8.05 14.98 1.39
CA GLU A 180 -9.30 15.20 2.14
C GLU A 180 -9.28 14.46 3.49
N ILE A 181 -8.78 13.22 3.53
CA ILE A 181 -8.62 12.50 4.80
C ILE A 181 -7.67 13.27 5.74
N LYS A 182 -6.58 13.83 5.20
CA LYS A 182 -5.61 14.61 5.98
C LYS A 182 -6.20 15.94 6.47
N SER A 183 -6.95 16.65 5.63
CA SER A 183 -7.55 17.94 6.01
C SER A 183 -8.58 17.77 7.12
N ARG A 184 -9.41 16.72 7.06
CA ARG A 184 -10.40 16.41 8.11
C ARG A 184 -9.75 16.05 9.43
N ALA A 185 -8.74 15.19 9.40
CA ALA A 185 -8.00 14.84 10.61
C ALA A 185 -7.35 16.07 11.27
N GLN A 186 -6.88 17.03 10.47
CA GLN A 186 -6.36 18.29 10.98
C GLN A 186 -7.47 19.19 11.53
N ALA A 187 -8.66 19.20 10.92
CA ALA A 187 -9.83 19.93 11.39
C ALA A 187 -10.37 19.38 12.71
N GLU A 188 -10.39 18.06 12.91
CA GLU A 188 -10.76 17.44 14.18
C GLU A 188 -9.79 17.84 15.30
N VAL A 189 -8.48 17.81 15.02
CA VAL A 189 -7.45 18.24 16.00
C VAL A 189 -7.60 19.73 16.33
N SER A 190 -7.87 20.59 15.34
CA SER A 190 -8.07 22.01 15.61
C SER A 190 -9.38 22.28 16.35
N ALA A 191 -10.45 21.55 16.08
CA ALA A 191 -11.71 21.62 16.82
C ALA A 191 -11.52 21.24 18.30
N GLN A 192 -10.75 20.19 18.58
CA GLN A 192 -10.39 19.78 19.94
C GLN A 192 -9.59 20.85 20.69
N ILE A 193 -8.61 21.50 20.03
CA ILE A 193 -7.83 22.59 20.65
C ILE A 193 -8.71 23.81 20.95
N LEU A 194 -9.72 24.06 20.11
CA LEU A 194 -10.59 25.23 20.20
C LEU A 194 -11.88 24.98 21.01
N ASN A 195 -12.03 23.80 21.64
CA ASN A 195 -13.27 23.39 22.34
C ASN A 195 -14.53 23.60 21.49
N ARG A 196 -14.43 23.38 20.17
CA ARG A 196 -15.56 23.43 19.25
C ARG A 196 -16.05 22.00 18.98
N ASP A 197 -17.36 21.80 18.91
CA ASP A 197 -17.94 20.49 18.61
C ASP A 197 -17.41 19.96 17.27
N ALA A 198 -16.77 18.79 17.31
CA ALA A 198 -16.19 18.10 16.16
C ALA A 198 -17.23 17.38 15.27
N ASN A 199 -18.53 17.53 15.58
CA ASN A 199 -19.65 16.86 14.91
C ASN A 199 -20.46 17.82 14.03
N ASP A 200 -19.83 18.84 13.45
CA ASP A 200 -20.50 19.71 12.47
C ASP A 200 -20.87 18.84 11.23
N PRO A 201 -22.14 18.80 10.77
CA PRO A 201 -22.55 18.00 9.61
C PRO A 201 -21.81 18.36 8.31
N ALA A 202 -21.09 19.49 8.28
CA ALA A 202 -20.13 19.82 7.22
C ALA A 202 -18.91 18.87 7.18
N ASP A 203 -18.54 18.26 8.32
CA ASP A 203 -17.39 17.38 8.50
C ASP A 203 -17.73 15.88 8.42
N ALA A 204 -19.03 15.53 8.28
CA ALA A 204 -19.46 14.16 8.05
C ALA A 204 -19.27 13.75 6.59
N VAL A 205 -18.49 12.69 6.32
CA VAL A 205 -18.42 12.09 4.98
C VAL A 205 -19.73 11.33 4.74
N GLY A 206 -20.70 11.99 4.12
CA GLY A 206 -21.85 11.28 3.56
C GLY A 206 -21.37 10.28 2.51
N ASN A 207 -21.80 9.02 2.61
CA ASN A 207 -21.50 7.96 1.65
C ASN A 207 -21.72 8.45 0.22
N VAL A 208 -20.67 8.43 -0.60
CA VAL A 208 -20.77 8.80 -2.01
C VAL A 208 -20.34 7.61 -2.85
N ARG A 209 -21.32 7.02 -3.54
CA ARG A 209 -21.09 5.93 -4.48
C ARG A 209 -21.01 6.49 -5.89
N VAL A 210 -19.95 6.13 -6.60
CA VAL A 210 -19.80 6.31 -8.05
C VAL A 210 -19.40 4.95 -8.63
N ALA A 211 -20.07 4.50 -9.69
CA ALA A 211 -19.72 3.24 -10.33
C ALA A 211 -18.32 3.32 -10.96
N ALA A 212 -17.33 2.69 -10.31
CA ALA A 212 -16.02 2.45 -10.89
C ALA A 212 -16.08 1.14 -11.68
N VAL A 213 -15.85 1.20 -12.98
CA VAL A 213 -15.88 0.02 -13.84
C VAL A 213 -14.64 -0.85 -13.59
N SER A 214 -14.95 -2.10 -13.26
CA SER A 214 -14.15 -3.32 -13.06
C SER A 214 -12.74 -3.38 -13.67
N LEU A 215 -11.74 -3.08 -12.84
CA LEU A 215 -10.49 -3.85 -12.86
C LEU A 215 -10.12 -4.15 -11.42
N CYS A 216 -10.59 -5.32 -10.98
CA CYS A 216 -10.25 -5.89 -9.69
C CYS A 216 -8.76 -6.21 -9.69
N VAL A 217 -8.04 -5.46 -8.89
CA VAL A 217 -6.61 -5.58 -8.73
C VAL A 217 -6.28 -6.81 -7.88
N VAL A 218 -7.14 -7.18 -6.92
CA VAL A 218 -7.10 -8.48 -6.21
C VAL A 218 -7.13 -9.68 -7.16
N GLY A 219 -7.88 -9.61 -8.26
CA GLY A 219 -8.00 -10.72 -9.21
C GLY A 219 -6.69 -11.10 -9.91
N ARG A 220 -5.61 -10.35 -9.69
CA ARG A 220 -4.30 -10.57 -10.33
C ARG A 220 -3.33 -11.41 -9.50
N ASP A 221 -3.42 -11.37 -8.17
CA ASP A 221 -2.56 -12.17 -7.29
C ASP A 221 -3.42 -13.08 -6.40
N PRO A 222 -3.31 -14.41 -6.53
CA PRO A 222 -4.15 -15.36 -5.80
C PRO A 222 -3.98 -15.27 -4.28
N ILE A 223 -2.84 -14.75 -3.79
CA ILE A 223 -2.57 -14.60 -2.34
C ILE A 223 -3.54 -13.60 -1.69
N LEU A 224 -4.11 -12.67 -2.48
CA LEU A 224 -4.98 -11.62 -1.97
C LEU A 224 -6.48 -11.99 -2.01
N LYS A 225 -6.83 -13.11 -2.64
CA LYS A 225 -8.23 -13.50 -2.93
C LYS A 225 -9.12 -13.56 -1.68
N ASP A 226 -8.58 -14.08 -0.58
CA ASP A 226 -9.33 -14.24 0.68
C ASP A 226 -9.22 -13.01 1.59
N ARG A 227 -8.53 -11.96 1.12
CA ARG A 227 -8.21 -10.75 1.90
C ARG A 227 -8.98 -9.56 1.48
N VAL A 228 -9.10 -9.35 0.18
CA VAL A 228 -9.62 -8.13 -0.43
C VAL A 228 -10.64 -8.59 -1.45
N SER A 229 -11.86 -8.07 -1.39
CA SER A 229 -12.84 -8.33 -2.44
C SER A 229 -12.79 -7.26 -3.52
N CYS A 230 -13.22 -7.62 -4.73
CA CYS A 230 -13.36 -6.64 -5.82
C CYS A 230 -14.37 -5.53 -5.47
N ASP A 231 -15.36 -5.85 -4.64
CA ASP A 231 -16.36 -4.88 -4.16
C ASP A 231 -15.74 -3.89 -3.16
N ASP A 232 -14.82 -4.35 -2.29
CA ASP A 232 -14.10 -3.47 -1.37
C ASP A 232 -13.20 -2.48 -2.12
N GLU A 233 -12.49 -2.95 -3.15
CA GLU A 233 -11.66 -2.10 -4.00
C GLU A 233 -12.49 -1.09 -4.80
N ALA A 234 -13.60 -1.54 -5.38
CA ALA A 234 -14.52 -0.67 -6.10
C ALA A 234 -15.11 0.39 -5.16
N GLY A 235 -15.46 0.00 -3.93
CA GLY A 235 -15.89 0.91 -2.86
C GLY A 235 -14.85 2.01 -2.59
N ALA A 236 -13.60 1.64 -2.31
CA ALA A 236 -12.53 2.59 -2.03
C ALA A 236 -12.25 3.55 -3.21
N ARG A 237 -12.29 3.06 -4.45
CA ARG A 237 -12.13 3.90 -5.66
C ARG A 237 -13.32 4.82 -5.92
N SER A 238 -14.53 4.31 -5.69
CA SER A 238 -15.78 5.05 -5.91
C SER A 238 -15.90 6.26 -5.00
N GLU A 239 -15.52 6.12 -3.73
CA GLU A 239 -15.50 7.19 -2.73
C GLU A 239 -14.52 8.30 -3.13
N ALA A 240 -13.35 7.92 -3.65
CA ALA A 240 -12.34 8.88 -4.12
C ALA A 240 -12.81 9.67 -5.35
N LEU A 241 -13.36 9.00 -6.37
CA LEU A 241 -13.87 9.64 -7.59
C LEU A 241 -15.06 10.57 -7.30
N ALA A 242 -15.93 10.15 -6.38
CA ALA A 242 -17.05 10.95 -5.94
C ALA A 242 -16.64 12.29 -5.30
N LEU A 243 -15.60 12.28 -4.48
CA LEU A 243 -15.09 13.49 -3.83
C LEU A 243 -14.45 14.44 -4.84
N GLN A 244 -13.68 13.90 -5.80
CA GLN A 244 -13.14 14.71 -6.90
C GLN A 244 -14.26 15.39 -7.70
N ALA A 245 -15.33 14.68 -8.03
CA ALA A 245 -16.46 15.24 -8.77
C ALA A 245 -17.16 16.38 -8.00
N ARG A 246 -17.29 16.25 -6.66
CA ARG A 246 -17.86 17.31 -5.81
C ARG A 246 -16.98 18.54 -5.76
N GLN A 247 -15.67 18.38 -5.64
CA GLN A 247 -14.74 19.52 -5.63
C GLN A 247 -14.66 20.20 -6.99
N ILE A 248 -14.62 19.47 -8.11
CA ILE A 248 -14.68 20.07 -9.46
C ILE A 248 -15.97 20.89 -9.60
N LYS A 249 -17.10 20.40 -9.07
CA LYS A 249 -18.36 21.14 -9.08
C LYS A 249 -18.34 22.36 -8.15
N ALA A 250 -17.63 22.30 -7.02
CA ALA A 250 -17.49 23.41 -6.08
C ALA A 250 -16.45 24.45 -6.51
N SER A 251 -15.42 24.04 -7.25
CA SER A 251 -14.36 24.88 -7.80
C SER A 251 -14.69 25.39 -9.21
N ALA A 252 -15.75 24.88 -9.84
CA ALA A 252 -16.24 25.40 -11.09
C ALA A 252 -16.74 26.83 -10.86
N PRO A 253 -16.32 27.81 -11.70
CA PRO A 253 -16.86 29.15 -11.61
C PRO A 253 -18.38 29.09 -11.72
N PRO A 254 -19.13 29.90 -10.95
CA PRO A 254 -20.58 29.87 -10.99
C PRO A 254 -21.04 30.07 -12.44
N PRO A 255 -22.12 29.38 -12.86
CA PRO A 255 -22.64 29.58 -14.21
C PRO A 255 -22.91 31.08 -14.38
N PRO A 256 -22.45 31.70 -15.49
CA PRO A 256 -22.58 33.13 -15.67
C PRO A 256 -24.04 33.51 -15.54
N THR A 257 -24.31 34.56 -14.76
CA THR A 257 -25.67 35.06 -14.54
C THR A 257 -26.30 35.44 -15.87
N LYS A 258 -27.63 35.53 -15.92
CA LYS A 258 -28.35 35.93 -17.14
C LYS A 258 -27.79 37.24 -17.70
N GLU A 259 -27.47 38.18 -16.82
CA GLU A 259 -26.85 39.47 -17.12
C GLU A 259 -25.42 39.34 -17.68
N GLU A 260 -24.58 38.46 -17.12
CA GLU A 260 -23.24 38.18 -17.68
C GLU A 260 -23.30 37.48 -19.05
N ARG A 261 -24.33 36.66 -19.29
CA ARG A 261 -24.55 36.02 -20.60
C ARG A 261 -25.00 37.06 -21.64
N GLU A 262 -25.95 37.90 -21.29
CA GLU A 262 -26.43 39.00 -22.15
C GLU A 262 -25.31 40.03 -22.42
N ALA A 263 -24.46 40.34 -21.44
CA ALA A 263 -23.31 41.22 -21.60
C ALA A 263 -22.20 40.59 -22.47
N LYS A 264 -21.96 39.27 -22.36
CA LYS A 264 -21.02 38.56 -23.25
C LYS A 264 -21.56 38.43 -24.67
N GLU A 265 -22.86 38.23 -24.84
CA GLU A 265 -23.51 38.18 -26.15
C GLU A 265 -23.52 39.55 -26.83
N ALA A 266 -23.80 40.62 -26.08
CA ALA A 266 -23.69 42.01 -26.56
C ALA A 266 -22.25 42.36 -26.94
N LYS A 267 -21.25 41.93 -26.15
CA LYS A 267 -19.83 42.10 -26.50
C LYS A 267 -19.40 41.31 -27.72
N ARG A 268 -19.99 40.13 -27.98
CA ARG A 268 -19.74 39.35 -29.21
C ARG A 268 -20.37 40.01 -30.43
N LYS A 269 -21.63 40.47 -30.32
CA LYS A 269 -22.32 41.25 -31.38
C LYS A 269 -21.60 42.56 -31.70
N ALA A 270 -21.02 43.23 -30.71
CA ALA A 270 -20.22 44.45 -30.90
C ALA A 270 -18.83 44.20 -31.51
N LYS A 271 -18.32 42.96 -31.47
CA LYS A 271 -17.02 42.57 -32.05
C LYS A 271 -17.12 42.00 -33.48
N GLY A 272 -18.33 41.88 -34.04
CA GLY A 272 -18.52 41.51 -35.44
C GLY A 272 -18.06 40.10 -35.80
N GLU A 273 -18.41 39.12 -34.96
CA GLU A 273 -18.53 37.70 -35.39
C GLU A 273 -19.99 37.38 -35.69
#